data_AF-A0A926AM46-F1
#
_entry.id   AF-A0A926AM46-F1
#
_cell.length_a   1.000
_cell.length_b   1.000
_cell.length_c   1.000
_cell.angle_alpha   90.00
_cell.angle_beta   90.00
_cell.angle_gamma   90.00
#
_symmetry.space_group_name_H-M   'P 1'
#
loop_
_entity.id
_entity.type
_entity.pdbx_description
1 polymer ?
#
loop_
_entity_poly.entity_id
_entity_poly.type
_entity_poly.pdbx_seq_one_letter_code
_entity_poly.pdbx_strand_id
1 'polypeptide(L)'
;MKQPILLFSAVLLLTAFQGFHPIHIAITEIKYDEKAQTLQFTHKLFTDDLEKQLEAEEKKAGKNTKFHLNSAKESPKSDESLKSYLAKYFSISIDG
;
A
#
# COMPACT_ATOMS: atom_id res chain seq x y z
N MET A 1 -49.55 1.81 -3.91
CA MET A 1 -48.54 1.33 -2.92
C MET A 1 -47.21 0.89 -3.52
N LYS A 2 -47.11 0.53 -4.82
CA LYS A 2 -45.86 0.01 -5.42
C LYS A 2 -44.84 1.09 -5.86
N GLN A 3 -45.30 2.31 -6.14
CA GLN A 3 -44.43 3.41 -6.59
C GLN A 3 -43.37 3.88 -5.59
N PRO A 4 -43.64 4.01 -4.27
CA PRO A 4 -42.59 4.37 -3.31
C PRO A 4 -41.52 3.28 -3.17
N ILE A 5 -41.90 2.00 -3.33
CA ILE A 5 -40.96 0.87 -3.31
C ILE A 5 -40.05 0.91 -4.53
N LEU A 6 -40.59 1.21 -5.72
CA LEU A 6 -39.80 1.33 -6.95
C LEU A 6 -38.78 2.48 -6.86
N LEU A 7 -39.20 3.63 -6.32
CA LEU A 7 -38.34 4.79 -6.07
C LEU A 7 -37.23 4.47 -5.06
N PHE A 8 -37.57 3.78 -3.96
CA PHE A 8 -36.59 3.38 -2.96
C PHE A 8 -35.55 2.40 -3.53
N SER A 9 -35.99 1.40 -4.29
CA SER A 9 -35.08 0.48 -4.98
C SER A 9 -34.19 1.18 -6.01
N ALA A 10 -34.70 2.18 -6.72
CA ALA A 10 -33.91 2.96 -7.67
C ALA A 10 -32.82 3.80 -6.98
N VAL A 11 -33.13 4.42 -5.84
CA VAL A 11 -32.14 5.17 -5.03
C VAL A 11 -31.09 4.24 -4.42
N LEU A 12 -31.49 3.04 -4.00
CA LEU A 12 -30.55 2.03 -3.48
C LEU A 12 -29.58 1.55 -4.57
N LEU A 13 -30.06 1.33 -5.80
CA LEU A 13 -29.21 0.94 -6.93
C LEU A 13 -28.23 2.04 -7.35
N LEU A 14 -28.63 3.32 -7.25
CA LEU A 14 -27.77 4.46 -7.57
C LEU A 14 -26.62 4.66 -6.56
N THR A 15 -26.74 4.15 -5.35
CA THR A 15 -25.70 4.25 -4.29
C THR A 15 -24.83 2.99 -4.16
N ALA A 16 -25.15 1.92 -4.89
CA ALA A 16 -24.46 0.64 -4.79
C ALA A 16 -23.00 0.64 -5.29
N PHE A 17 -22.57 1.66 -6.05
CA PHE A 17 -21.26 1.70 -6.72
C PHE A 17 -20.25 2.70 -6.10
N GLN A 18 -20.33 2.99 -4.80
CA GLN A 18 -19.41 3.95 -4.14
C GLN A 18 -17.99 3.44 -3.85
N GLY A 19 -17.50 2.43 -4.57
CA GLY A 19 -16.17 1.86 -4.37
C GLY A 19 -15.08 2.61 -5.15
N PHE A 20 -14.68 3.81 -4.73
CA PHE A 20 -13.42 4.41 -5.20
C PHE A 20 -12.27 3.73 -4.43
N HIS A 21 -11.73 2.64 -4.98
CA HIS A 21 -10.61 1.97 -4.34
C HIS A 21 -9.30 2.67 -4.76
N PRO A 22 -8.49 3.19 -3.82
CA PRO A 22 -7.18 3.73 -4.16
C PRO A 22 -6.32 2.63 -4.77
N ILE A 23 -5.68 2.93 -5.91
CA ILE A 23 -4.75 2.01 -6.56
C ILE A 23 -3.40 2.18 -5.86
N HIS A 24 -2.94 1.12 -5.20
CA HIS A 24 -1.61 1.04 -4.60
C HIS A 24 -0.78 0.05 -5.39
N ILE A 25 0.30 0.52 -6.00
CA ILE A 25 1.16 -0.30 -6.87
C ILE A 25 2.57 -0.31 -6.29
N ALA A 26 3.27 -1.42 -6.46
CA ALA A 26 4.72 -1.51 -6.32
C ALA A 26 5.26 -2.24 -7.55
N ILE A 27 6.50 -1.96 -7.94
CA ILE A 27 7.14 -2.62 -9.08
C ILE A 27 8.34 -3.39 -8.56
N THR A 28 8.39 -4.69 -8.83
CA THR A 28 9.57 -5.51 -8.58
C THR A 28 10.15 -5.96 -9.91
N GLU A 29 11.35 -5.49 -10.21
CA GLU A 29 12.13 -5.90 -11.37
C GLU A 29 13.20 -6.91 -10.93
N ILE A 30 13.30 -8.02 -11.65
CA ILE A 30 14.29 -9.06 -11.39
C ILE A 30 15.10 -9.24 -12.68
N LYS A 31 16.42 -9.14 -12.57
CA LYS A 31 17.33 -9.28 -13.69
C LYS A 31 18.44 -10.27 -13.35
N TYR A 32 18.67 -11.23 -14.22
CA TYR A 32 19.86 -12.07 -14.14
C TYR A 32 20.99 -11.43 -14.95
N ASP A 33 22.15 -11.24 -14.31
CA ASP A 33 23.39 -10.84 -14.98
C ASP A 33 24.19 -12.11 -15.29
N GLU A 34 24.21 -12.51 -16.57
CA GLU A 34 24.91 -13.72 -17.02
C GLU A 34 26.42 -13.64 -16.81
N LYS A 35 27.02 -12.45 -16.93
CA LYS A 35 28.47 -12.27 -16.79
C LYS A 35 28.90 -12.37 -15.34
N ALA A 36 28.11 -11.77 -14.45
CA ALA A 36 28.37 -11.81 -13.01
C ALA A 36 27.79 -13.07 -12.35
N GLN A 37 26.94 -13.84 -13.05
CA GLN A 37 26.14 -14.94 -12.50
C GLN A 37 25.34 -14.52 -11.25
N THR A 38 24.80 -13.31 -11.26
CA THR A 38 24.06 -12.74 -10.12
C THR A 38 22.61 -12.43 -10.49
N LEU A 39 21.69 -12.74 -9.58
CA LEU A 39 20.31 -12.26 -9.65
C LEU A 39 20.21 -10.91 -8.92
N GLN A 40 19.74 -9.89 -9.64
CA GLN A 40 19.58 -8.52 -9.17
C GLN A 40 18.10 -8.19 -9.05
N PHE A 41 17.74 -7.54 -7.95
CA PHE A 41 16.36 -7.19 -7.63
C PHE A 41 16.25 -5.69 -7.42
N THR A 42 15.24 -5.07 -8.03
CA THR A 42 14.87 -3.68 -7.77
C THR A 42 13.41 -3.62 -7.37
N HIS A 43 13.15 -3.19 -6.14
CA HIS A 43 11.80 -3.00 -5.63
C HIS A 43 11.49 -1.49 -5.52
N LYS A 44 10.56 -1.01 -6.33
CA LYS A 44 10.15 0.40 -6.42
C LYS A 44 8.82 0.56 -5.69
N LEU A 45 8.83 1.39 -4.66
CA LEU A 45 7.66 1.76 -3.85
C LEU A 45 7.34 3.24 -4.07
N PHE A 46 6.05 3.58 -4.12
CA PHE A 46 5.61 4.97 -4.20
C PHE A 46 5.47 5.53 -2.79
N THR A 47 6.17 6.63 -2.52
CA THR A 47 6.28 7.23 -1.19
C THR A 47 4.91 7.55 -0.58
N ASP A 48 4.00 8.17 -1.34
CA ASP A 48 2.67 8.56 -0.85
C ASP A 48 1.85 7.36 -0.35
N ASP A 49 1.98 6.21 -1.00
CA ASP A 49 1.26 5.00 -0.63
C ASP A 49 1.94 4.26 0.52
N LEU A 50 3.27 4.26 0.52
CA LEU A 50 4.07 3.73 1.61
C LEU A 50 3.77 4.47 2.91
N GLU A 51 3.76 5.81 2.89
CA GLU A 51 3.39 6.65 4.04
C GLU A 51 2.00 6.31 4.56
N LYS A 52 0.97 6.29 3.70
CA LYS A 52 -0.40 5.93 4.11
C LYS A 52 -0.45 4.58 4.80
N GLN A 53 0.28 3.59 4.28
CA GLN A 53 0.31 2.26 4.85
C GLN A 53 1.04 2.20 6.19
N LEU A 54 2.18 2.89 6.34
CA LEU A 54 2.89 3.00 7.62
C LEU A 54 2.01 3.70 8.68
N GLU A 55 1.33 4.78 8.30
CA GLU A 55 0.39 5.49 9.17
C GLU A 55 -0.81 4.61 9.57
N ALA A 56 -1.34 3.82 8.63
CA ALA A 56 -2.44 2.89 8.90
C ALA A 56 -2.01 1.79 9.89
N GLU A 57 -0.79 1.26 9.78
CA GLU A 57 -0.27 0.26 10.72
C GLU A 57 -0.05 0.86 12.12
N GLU A 58 0.52 2.06 12.23
CA GLU A 58 0.66 2.76 13.52
C GLU A 58 -0.71 3.08 14.14
N LYS A 59 -1.70 3.44 13.32
CA LYS A 59 -3.08 3.67 13.77
C LYS A 59 -3.73 2.41 14.33
N LYS A 60 -3.48 1.24 13.73
CA LYS A 60 -3.92 -0.06 14.29
C LYS A 60 -3.27 -0.35 15.65
N ALA A 61 -2.05 0.13 15.86
CA ALA A 61 -1.35 0.06 17.15
C ALA A 61 -1.75 1.16 18.15
N GLY A 62 -2.78 1.97 17.84
CA GLY A 62 -3.28 3.04 18.71
C GLY A 62 -2.44 4.32 18.71
N LYS A 63 -1.51 4.47 17.76
CA LYS A 63 -0.66 5.65 17.62
C LYS A 63 -1.14 6.52 16.46
N ASN A 64 -0.81 7.80 16.46
CA ASN A 64 -1.11 8.73 15.37
C ASN A 64 0.19 9.36 14.85
N THR A 65 1.05 8.52 14.28
CA THR A 65 2.34 8.92 13.72
C THR A 65 2.14 9.36 12.26
N LYS A 66 2.83 10.42 11.84
CA LYS A 66 2.94 10.88 10.43
C LYS A 66 4.37 10.70 9.98
N PHE A 67 4.60 10.18 8.77
CA PHE A 67 5.94 9.75 8.34
C PHE A 67 6.70 10.77 7.48
N HIS A 68 6.03 11.48 6.56
CA HIS A 68 6.63 12.53 5.71
C HIS A 68 8.06 12.20 5.24
N LEU A 69 8.24 11.05 4.60
CA LEU A 69 9.49 10.48 4.16
C LEU A 69 10.23 11.42 3.21
N ASN A 70 11.57 11.44 3.29
CA ASN A 70 12.43 12.29 2.46
C ASN A 70 12.09 13.79 2.58
N SER A 71 11.72 14.23 3.78
CA SER A 71 11.39 15.63 4.05
C SER A 71 12.01 16.09 5.37
N ALA A 72 12.09 17.41 5.59
CA ALA A 72 12.56 17.96 6.86
C ALA A 72 11.66 17.61 8.07
N LYS A 73 10.46 17.05 7.84
CA LYS A 73 9.51 16.64 8.87
C LYS A 73 9.47 15.12 9.05
N GLU A 74 10.46 14.42 8.52
CA GLU A 74 10.52 12.97 8.59
C GLU A 74 10.53 12.49 10.05
N SER A 75 9.72 11.46 10.32
CA SER A 75 9.61 10.87 11.65
C SER A 75 10.91 10.16 12.05
N PRO A 76 11.38 10.28 13.31
CA PRO A 76 12.48 9.45 13.81
C PRO A 76 12.20 7.94 13.79
N LYS A 77 10.92 7.54 13.62
CA LYS A 77 10.49 6.14 13.54
C LYS A 77 10.42 5.59 12.11
N SER A 78 10.74 6.41 11.10
CA SER A 78 10.65 6.02 9.69
C SER A 78 11.42 4.75 9.40
N ASP A 79 12.69 4.69 9.78
CA ASP A 79 13.55 3.52 9.53
C ASP A 79 13.01 2.23 10.17
N GLU A 80 12.58 2.29 11.43
CA GLU A 80 12.02 1.14 12.15
C GLU A 80 10.74 0.64 11.47
N SER A 81 9.87 1.58 11.08
CA SER A 81 8.58 1.28 10.48
C SER A 81 8.72 0.74 9.05
N LEU A 82 9.64 1.31 8.27
CA LEU A 82 10.02 0.83 6.93
C LEU A 82 10.59 -0.58 6.99
N LYS A 83 11.49 -0.85 7.95
CA LYS A 83 12.05 -2.20 8.15
C LYS A 83 10.96 -3.21 8.50
N SER A 84 10.05 -2.85 9.41
CA SER A 84 8.92 -3.71 9.78
C SER A 84 7.97 -3.96 8.59
N TYR A 85 7.73 -2.93 7.76
CA TYR A 85 6.91 -3.06 6.57
C TYR A 85 7.53 -4.04 5.57
N LEU A 86 8.80 -3.85 5.21
CA LEU A 86 9.48 -4.73 4.26
C LEU A 86 9.54 -6.17 4.75
N ALA A 87 9.87 -6.39 6.03
CA ALA A 87 9.90 -7.73 6.62
C ALA A 87 8.52 -8.44 6.60
N LYS A 88 7.43 -7.67 6.66
CA LYS A 88 6.06 -8.20 6.68
C LYS A 88 5.49 -8.46 5.28
N TYR A 89 5.80 -7.60 4.31
CA TYR A 89 5.13 -7.59 3.01
C TYR A 89 6.02 -7.99 1.83
N PHE A 90 7.34 -8.01 2.00
CA PHE A 90 8.26 -8.32 0.92
C PHE A 90 9.09 -9.57 1.25
N SER A 91 8.86 -10.64 0.50
CA SER A 91 9.64 -11.88 0.58
C SER A 91 9.96 -12.39 -0.82
N ILE A 92 11.14 -12.99 -0.95
CA ILE A 92 11.60 -13.63 -2.19
C ILE A 92 12.01 -15.06 -1.83
N SER A 93 11.55 -16.01 -2.63
CA SER A 93 12.00 -17.40 -2.60
C SER A 93 12.58 -17.75 -3.95
N ILE A 94 13.74 -18.42 -3.96
CA ILE A 94 14.41 -18.89 -5.17
C ILE A 94 14.47 -20.41 -5.05
N ASP A 95 13.87 -21.08 -6.03
CA ASP A 95 14.03 -22.53 -6.22
C ASP A 95 15.12 -22.70 -7.28
N GLY A 96 16.26 -23.24 -6.86
CA GLY A 96 17.51 -23.27 -7.63
C GLY A 96 17.63 -24.47 -8.55
#